data_AF-A0A814BXR7-F1
#
_entry.id   AF-A0A814BXR7-F1
#
_cell.length_a   1.000
_cell.length_b   1.000
_cell.length_c   1.000
_cell.angle_alpha   90.00
_cell.angle_beta   90.00
_cell.angle_gamma   90.00
#
_symmetry.space_group_name_H-M   'P 1'
#
loop_
_entity.id
_entity.type
_entity.pdbx_description
1 polymer ?
#
loop_
_entity_poly.entity_id
_entity_poly.type
_entity_poly.pdbx_seq_one_letter_code
_entity_poly.pdbx_strand_id
1 'polypeptide(L)'
;MELNLTLEKHLTNMEINCLIVVLCNGDIYFDHTLRLLRNITHMEQKVIALSVIETSIDGNQTDKRCFGVHKHWGSYDTYIIHPPIIGENFERILNATDIDIGGVLGGENRLLYEMNRLLNLTAYNPCRIIKAYHLHTSNVRTYSFKVKINHNGKSLQPPPIDYLP
;
A
#
# COMPACT_ATOMS: atom_id res chain seq x y z
N MET A 1 -6.36 18.99 -8.27
CA MET A 1 -7.42 18.06 -7.85
C MET A 1 -7.32 17.98 -6.33
N GLU A 2 -8.10 18.83 -5.67
CA GLU A 2 -8.12 18.93 -4.20
C GLU A 2 -8.79 17.67 -3.63
N LEU A 3 -8.04 16.90 -2.84
CA LEU A 3 -8.60 15.88 -1.96
C LEU A 3 -9.35 16.59 -0.83
N ASN A 4 -10.60 16.99 -1.09
CA ASN A 4 -11.48 17.55 -0.07
C ASN A 4 -11.91 16.45 0.92
N LEU A 5 -11.15 16.37 2.02
CA LEU A 5 -11.57 16.26 3.43
C LEU A 5 -13.08 15.99 3.71
N THR A 6 -13.60 14.87 3.20
CA THR A 6 -14.96 14.39 3.51
C THR A 6 -14.93 13.09 4.31
N LEU A 7 -13.86 12.85 5.09
CA LEU A 7 -13.78 11.72 6.02
C LEU A 7 -14.08 12.09 7.48
N GLU A 8 -14.05 13.38 7.85
CA GLU A 8 -14.03 13.78 9.26
C GLU A 8 -15.38 13.76 9.99
N LYS A 9 -16.52 13.67 9.30
CA LYS A 9 -17.83 13.93 9.95
C LYS A 9 -18.79 12.75 10.15
N HIS A 10 -18.42 11.51 9.78
CA HIS A 10 -19.34 10.36 9.91
C HIS A 10 -18.83 9.21 10.79
N LEU A 11 -17.63 9.29 11.34
CA LEU A 11 -17.04 8.19 12.12
C LEU A 11 -17.17 8.35 13.64
N THR A 12 -17.92 9.34 14.12
CA THR A 12 -17.78 9.79 15.52
C THR A 12 -18.52 8.98 16.59
N ASN A 13 -19.12 7.80 16.32
CA ASN A 13 -19.78 7.01 17.40
C ASN A 13 -19.99 5.51 17.14
N MET A 14 -19.33 4.88 16.16
CA MET A 14 -19.23 3.41 16.12
C MET A 14 -17.91 3.01 16.75
N GLU A 15 -17.87 2.00 17.61
CA GLU A 15 -16.63 1.42 18.14
C GLU A 15 -15.65 1.13 16.98
N ILE A 16 -14.68 2.02 16.77
CA ILE A 16 -13.71 1.99 15.67
C ILE A 16 -12.61 0.96 15.95
N ASN A 17 -12.95 -0.19 16.53
CA ASN A 17 -12.01 -1.27 16.81
C ASN A 17 -11.91 -2.30 15.66
N CYS A 18 -12.76 -2.20 14.63
CA CYS A 18 -12.81 -3.20 13.54
C CYS A 18 -12.75 -2.61 12.13
N LEU A 19 -12.45 -1.31 11.97
CA LEU A 19 -12.35 -0.71 10.65
C LEU A 19 -10.97 -0.99 10.04
N ILE A 20 -10.94 -1.72 8.94
CA ILE A 20 -9.77 -1.89 8.07
C ILE A 20 -10.02 -1.04 6.83
N VAL A 21 -9.05 -0.21 6.44
CA VAL A 21 -9.10 0.60 5.22
C VAL A 21 -8.09 0.08 4.21
N VAL A 22 -8.54 -0.03 2.96
CA VAL A 22 -7.70 -0.35 1.80
C VAL A 22 -7.52 0.94 0.99
N LEU A 23 -6.27 1.35 0.80
CA LEU A 23 -5.87 2.45 -0.07
C LEU A 23 -5.15 1.86 -1.28
N CYS A 24 -5.65 2.10 -2.48
CA CYS A 24 -5.03 1.62 -3.71
C CYS A 24 -5.27 2.61 -4.86
N ASN A 25 -4.52 2.44 -5.94
CA ASN A 25 -4.81 3.14 -7.18
C ASN A 25 -6.19 2.72 -7.73
N GLY A 26 -6.81 3.60 -8.53
CA GLY A 26 -8.15 3.36 -9.09
C GLY A 26 -8.20 2.27 -10.18
N ASP A 27 -7.06 1.83 -10.68
CA ASP A 27 -6.88 0.74 -11.64
C ASP A 27 -6.53 -0.60 -10.96
N ILE A 28 -6.72 -0.69 -9.65
CA ILE A 28 -6.54 -1.93 -8.88
C ILE A 28 -7.89 -2.56 -8.55
N TYR A 29 -7.96 -3.87 -8.73
CA TYR A 29 -9.06 -4.70 -8.26
C TYR A 29 -8.57 -5.89 -7.46
N PHE A 30 -9.47 -6.47 -6.68
CA PHE A 30 -9.21 -7.60 -5.79
C PHE A 30 -10.08 -8.79 -6.16
N ASP A 31 -9.61 -9.99 -5.87
CA ASP A 31 -10.45 -11.18 -5.94
C ASP A 31 -11.02 -11.56 -4.56
N HIS A 32 -11.60 -12.75 -4.49
CA HIS A 32 -12.19 -13.28 -3.27
C HIS A 32 -11.20 -13.46 -2.11
N THR A 33 -9.88 -13.45 -2.33
CA THR A 33 -8.87 -13.61 -1.28
C THR A 33 -8.79 -12.41 -0.34
N LEU A 34 -9.29 -11.23 -0.75
CA LEU A 34 -9.38 -10.04 0.12
C LEU A 34 -10.16 -10.32 1.42
N ARG A 35 -11.09 -11.29 1.41
CA ARG A 35 -11.84 -11.71 2.61
C ARG A 35 -10.95 -12.24 3.74
N LEU A 36 -9.73 -12.69 3.40
CA LEU A 36 -8.76 -13.22 4.37
C LEU A 36 -8.20 -12.14 5.30
N LEU A 37 -8.38 -10.86 4.98
CA LEU A 37 -8.05 -9.75 5.90
C LEU A 37 -8.74 -9.88 7.26
N ARG A 38 -9.91 -10.52 7.31
CA ARG A 38 -10.65 -10.77 8.56
C ARG A 38 -9.90 -11.67 9.54
N ASN A 39 -8.90 -12.42 9.06
CA ASN A 39 -8.10 -13.31 9.87
C ASN A 39 -6.80 -12.66 10.37
N ILE A 40 -6.50 -11.44 9.92
CA ILE A 40 -5.33 -10.69 10.38
C ILE A 40 -5.68 -10.06 11.73
N THR A 41 -4.97 -10.49 12.77
CA THR A 41 -5.10 -9.94 14.12
C THR A 41 -4.15 -8.77 14.31
N HIS A 42 -4.34 -7.96 15.34
CA HIS A 42 -3.39 -6.91 15.71
C HIS A 42 -3.05 -5.92 14.59
N MET A 43 -4.04 -5.55 13.76
CA MET A 43 -3.86 -4.63 12.63
C MET A 43 -3.36 -3.25 13.06
N GLU A 44 -3.55 -2.89 14.33
CA GLU A 44 -3.03 -1.67 14.94
C GLU A 44 -1.50 -1.58 14.94
N GLN A 45 -0.78 -2.70 14.85
CA GLN A 45 0.69 -2.71 14.80
C GLN A 45 1.24 -3.00 13.40
N LYS A 46 0.37 -3.05 12.39
CA LYS A 46 0.69 -3.60 11.08
C LYS A 46 0.30 -2.64 9.96
N VAL A 47 1.08 -2.71 8.88
CA VAL A 47 0.68 -2.20 7.57
C VAL A 47 0.86 -3.31 6.56
N ILE A 48 -0.18 -3.61 5.78
CA ILE A 48 -0.06 -4.55 4.67
C ILE A 48 0.22 -3.75 3.41
N ALA A 49 1.38 -3.98 2.81
CA ALA A 49 1.76 -3.39 1.53
C ALA A 49 1.74 -4.49 0.47
N LEU A 50 0.69 -4.56 -0.34
CA LEU A 50 0.55 -5.65 -1.31
C LEU A 50 1.32 -5.32 -2.59
N SER A 51 2.19 -6.25 -2.98
CA SER A 51 2.60 -6.35 -4.38
C SER A 51 1.40 -6.75 -5.23
N VAL A 52 1.28 -6.14 -6.40
CA VAL A 52 0.18 -6.38 -7.34
C VAL A 52 0.60 -7.35 -8.44
N ILE A 53 -0.35 -8.11 -8.96
CA ILE A 53 -0.20 -8.91 -10.16
C ILE A 53 -0.60 -8.05 -11.35
N GLU A 54 0.33 -7.78 -12.26
CA GLU A 54 0.00 -7.08 -13.50
C GLU A 54 -0.87 -7.96 -14.39
N THR A 55 -1.97 -7.39 -14.87
CA THR A 55 -2.93 -8.08 -15.73
C THR A 55 -3.28 -7.23 -16.94
N SER A 56 -3.38 -7.87 -18.11
CA SER A 56 -3.91 -7.26 -19.32
C SER A 56 -5.45 -7.28 -19.31
N ILE A 57 -6.06 -6.51 -20.21
CA ILE A 57 -7.52 -6.50 -20.43
C ILE A 57 -8.06 -7.90 -20.72
N ASP A 58 -7.30 -8.72 -21.44
CA ASP A 58 -7.67 -10.10 -21.78
C ASP A 58 -7.49 -11.09 -20.61
N GLY A 59 -7.13 -10.61 -19.42
CA GLY A 59 -6.94 -11.42 -18.21
C GLY A 59 -5.59 -12.15 -18.13
N ASN A 60 -4.67 -11.90 -19.08
CA ASN A 60 -3.34 -12.49 -19.02
C ASN A 60 -2.52 -11.83 -17.91
N GLN A 61 -1.93 -12.66 -17.04
CA GLN A 61 -1.06 -12.20 -15.97
C GLN A 61 0.39 -12.17 -16.47
N THR A 62 1.06 -11.04 -16.33
CA THR A 62 2.39 -10.83 -16.91
C THR A 62 3.50 -10.76 -15.88
N ASP A 63 3.14 -10.68 -14.60
CA ASP A 63 4.09 -10.33 -13.56
C ASP A 63 4.25 -11.40 -12.46
N LYS A 64 5.51 -11.56 -12.05
CA LYS A 64 5.98 -12.49 -11.03
C LYS A 64 6.39 -11.77 -9.73
N ARG A 65 6.11 -10.48 -9.50
CA ARG A 65 6.50 -9.79 -8.24
C ARG A 65 6.07 -10.53 -6.97
N CYS A 66 4.92 -11.21 -7.00
CA CYS A 66 4.46 -12.04 -5.88
C CYS A 66 5.20 -13.39 -5.75
N PHE A 67 5.81 -13.88 -6.83
CA PHE A 67 6.31 -15.25 -6.99
C PHE A 67 7.79 -15.35 -7.39
N GLY A 68 8.47 -14.21 -7.53
CA GLY A 68 9.82 -14.10 -8.06
C GLY A 68 10.89 -14.37 -7.00
N VAL A 69 11.96 -15.05 -7.43
CA VAL A 69 13.21 -15.26 -6.67
C VAL A 69 14.10 -14.01 -6.67
N HIS A 70 13.72 -12.96 -7.42
CA HIS A 70 14.54 -11.78 -7.64
C HIS A 70 14.34 -10.70 -6.55
N LYS A 71 15.45 -10.15 -6.09
CA LYS A 71 15.64 -9.12 -5.04
C LYS A 71 14.91 -7.77 -5.23
N HIS A 72 14.18 -7.58 -6.33
CA HIS A 72 13.45 -6.34 -6.58
C HIS A 72 12.00 -6.48 -6.14
N TRP A 73 11.76 -6.17 -4.87
CA TRP A 73 10.44 -6.31 -4.27
C TRP A 73 9.63 -5.03 -4.47
N GLY A 74 9.16 -4.90 -5.71
CA GLY A 74 7.91 -4.28 -6.12
C GLY A 74 7.70 -2.80 -5.81
N SER A 75 6.97 -2.14 -6.70
CA SER A 75 6.14 -1.01 -6.29
C SER A 75 4.92 -1.57 -5.55
N TYR A 76 4.59 -0.98 -4.40
CA TYR A 76 3.39 -1.25 -3.63
C TYR A 76 2.34 -0.23 -4.01
N ASP A 77 1.33 -0.66 -4.75
CA ASP A 77 0.23 0.20 -5.19
C ASP A 77 -1.03 -0.02 -4.31
N THR A 78 -0.92 -0.82 -3.23
CA THR A 78 -2.00 -1.07 -2.28
C THR A 78 -1.50 -1.14 -0.84
N TYR A 79 -2.16 -0.40 0.04
CA TYR A 79 -1.96 -0.38 1.48
C TYR A 79 -3.22 -0.78 2.22
N ILE A 80 -3.07 -1.59 3.26
CA ILE A 80 -4.17 -1.98 4.14
C ILE A 80 -3.76 -1.63 5.56
N ILE A 81 -4.56 -0.78 6.19
CA ILE A 81 -4.22 -0.08 7.43
C ILE A 81 -5.39 -0.07 8.40
N HIS A 82 -5.08 0.12 9.67
CA HIS A 82 -6.06 0.47 10.70
C HIS A 82 -6.14 2.01 10.86
N PRO A 83 -7.30 2.63 10.55
CA PRO A 83 -7.42 4.09 10.44
C PRO A 83 -7.07 4.93 11.67
N PRO A 84 -7.44 4.56 12.91
CA PRO A 84 -7.16 5.40 14.09
C PRO A 84 -5.67 5.79 14.20
N ILE A 85 -4.78 4.86 13.85
CA ILE A 85 -3.34 5.07 13.99
C ILE A 85 -2.77 5.96 12.89
N ILE A 86 -3.26 5.78 11.66
CA ILE A 86 -2.80 6.60 10.54
C ILE A 86 -3.43 7.99 10.59
N GLY A 87 -4.72 8.11 10.92
CA GLY A 87 -5.44 9.39 10.94
C GLY A 87 -4.79 10.42 11.85
N GLU A 88 -4.50 10.05 13.11
CA GLU A 88 -3.88 10.94 14.10
C GLU A 88 -2.43 11.31 13.75
N ASN A 89 -1.76 10.52 12.92
CA ASN A 89 -0.34 10.67 12.61
C ASN A 89 -0.07 11.02 11.15
N PHE A 90 -1.10 11.21 10.33
CA PHE A 90 -0.95 11.32 8.88
C PHE A 90 -0.11 12.53 8.49
N GLU A 91 -0.40 13.70 9.07
CA GLU A 91 0.39 14.92 8.85
C GLU A 91 1.86 14.73 9.26
N ARG A 92 2.10 14.05 10.38
CA ARG A 92 3.46 13.76 10.86
C ARG A 92 4.23 12.85 9.89
N ILE A 93 3.55 11.87 9.29
CA ILE A 93 4.13 11.00 8.27
C ILE A 93 4.43 11.82 7.00
N LEU A 94 3.47 12.59 6.50
CA LEU A 94 3.64 13.40 5.28
C LEU A 94 4.80 14.40 5.43
N ASN A 95 4.83 15.14 6.55
CA ASN A 95 5.89 16.11 6.82
C ASN A 95 7.28 15.45 6.91
N ALA A 96 7.38 14.17 7.28
CA ALA A 96 8.66 13.46 7.35
C ALA A 96 9.14 12.90 6.00
N THR A 97 8.25 12.81 5.01
CA THR A 97 8.61 12.28 3.69
C THR A 97 9.32 13.29 2.80
N ASP A 98 9.24 14.60 3.11
CA ASP A 98 9.84 15.72 2.37
C ASP A 98 9.54 15.73 0.84
N ILE A 99 8.59 14.90 0.38
CA ILE A 99 8.35 14.57 -1.02
C ILE A 99 6.84 14.39 -1.22
N ASP A 100 6.33 14.87 -2.35
CA ASP A 100 4.98 14.53 -2.80
C ASP A 100 4.94 13.02 -3.11
N ILE A 101 4.33 12.26 -2.20
CA ILE A 101 4.29 10.79 -2.25
C ILE A 101 3.42 10.33 -3.43
N GLY A 102 2.51 11.19 -3.90
CA GLY A 102 1.65 10.95 -5.05
C GLY A 102 2.43 11.07 -6.36
N GLY A 103 2.81 9.93 -6.94
CA GLY A 103 3.33 9.92 -8.32
C GLY A 103 4.83 10.13 -8.47
N VAL A 104 5.64 9.81 -7.45
CA VAL A 104 7.10 9.69 -7.61
C VAL A 104 7.52 8.25 -7.40
N LEU A 105 8.34 7.71 -8.31
CA LEU A 105 8.85 6.34 -8.22
C LEU A 105 9.64 6.14 -6.91
N GLY A 106 9.21 5.18 -6.10
CA GLY A 106 9.80 4.87 -4.79
C GLY A 106 9.13 5.60 -3.62
N GLY A 107 8.21 6.54 -3.87
CA GLY A 107 7.39 7.20 -2.84
C GLY A 107 6.77 6.22 -1.86
N GLU A 108 6.26 5.12 -2.42
CA GLU A 108 5.63 4.03 -1.70
C GLU A 108 6.56 3.40 -0.64
N ASN A 109 7.83 3.22 -0.98
CA ASN A 109 8.82 2.59 -0.11
C ASN A 109 9.33 3.56 0.96
N ARG A 110 9.38 4.86 0.64
CA ARG A 110 9.71 5.89 1.62
C ARG A 110 8.57 6.07 2.63
N LEU A 111 7.33 6.03 2.18
CA LEU A 111 6.16 6.09 3.04
C LEU A 111 6.16 4.95 4.07
N LEU A 112 6.40 3.71 3.61
CA LEU A 112 6.52 2.56 4.51
C LEU A 112 7.65 2.70 5.54
N TYR A 113 8.78 3.25 5.13
CA TYR A 113 9.88 3.54 6.04
C TYR A 113 9.47 4.53 7.13
N GLU A 114 8.78 5.62 6.78
CA GLU A 114 8.33 6.60 7.78
C GLU A 114 7.25 6.04 8.70
N MET A 115 6.30 5.24 8.18
CA MET A 115 5.31 4.54 9.00
C MET A 115 5.99 3.62 10.03
N ASN A 116 6.98 2.84 9.61
CA ASN A 116 7.75 1.99 10.53
C ASN A 116 8.52 2.81 11.57
N ARG A 117 9.26 3.84 11.14
CA ARG A 117 10.12 4.63 12.01
C ARG A 117 9.33 5.49 13.02
N LEU A 118 8.22 6.08 12.62
CA LEU A 118 7.47 7.04 13.43
C LEU A 118 6.41 6.38 14.30
N LEU A 119 5.80 5.30 13.82
CA LEU A 119 4.64 4.65 14.43
C LEU A 119 4.92 3.22 14.89
N ASN A 120 6.14 2.72 14.69
CA ASN A 120 6.53 1.35 15.01
C ASN A 120 5.65 0.28 14.33
N LEU A 121 5.12 0.61 13.14
CA LEU A 121 4.32 -0.32 12.35
C LEU A 121 5.20 -1.32 11.63
N THR A 122 4.82 -2.61 11.67
CA THR A 122 5.51 -3.65 10.92
C THR A 122 4.86 -3.83 9.55
N ALA A 123 5.65 -3.72 8.48
CA ALA A 123 5.16 -3.87 7.12
C ALA A 123 5.20 -5.34 6.67
N TYR A 124 4.11 -5.82 6.09
CA TYR A 124 3.99 -7.18 5.55
C TYR A 124 3.46 -7.16 4.13
N ASN A 125 3.86 -8.15 3.32
CA ASN A 125 3.41 -8.30 1.95
C ASN A 125 2.93 -9.75 1.68
N PRO A 126 1.73 -10.13 2.14
CA PRO A 126 1.14 -11.45 1.94
C PRO A 126 0.55 -11.62 0.52
N CYS A 127 1.18 -11.05 -0.51
CA CYS A 127 0.70 -11.07 -1.89
C CYS A 127 0.58 -12.47 -2.51
N ARG A 128 1.16 -13.50 -1.89
CA ARG A 128 0.97 -14.90 -2.27
C ARG A 128 -0.37 -15.47 -1.82
N ILE A 129 -0.97 -14.86 -0.81
CA ILE A 129 -2.24 -15.27 -0.20
C ILE A 129 -3.37 -14.31 -0.56
N ILE A 130 -3.12 -13.00 -0.44
CA ILE A 130 -4.08 -11.93 -0.74
C ILE A 130 -3.69 -11.31 -2.08
N LYS A 131 -4.60 -11.39 -3.05
CA LYS A 131 -4.35 -10.99 -4.43
C LYS A 131 -4.92 -9.61 -4.71
N ALA A 132 -4.04 -8.75 -5.21
CA ALA A 132 -4.38 -7.48 -5.83
C ALA A 132 -3.91 -7.53 -7.28
N TYR A 133 -4.74 -7.04 -8.19
CA TYR A 133 -4.49 -7.03 -9.62
C TYR A 133 -4.47 -5.61 -10.12
N HIS A 134 -3.46 -5.28 -10.90
CA HIS A 134 -3.29 -3.94 -11.46
C HIS A 134 -3.51 -4.01 -12.96
N LEU A 135 -4.57 -3.34 -13.39
CA LEU A 135 -5.09 -3.42 -14.73
C LEU A 135 -4.49 -2.29 -15.58
N HIS A 136 -3.47 -2.61 -16.39
CA HIS A 136 -2.89 -1.68 -17.35
C HIS A 136 -3.81 -1.50 -18.56
N THR A 137 -4.93 -0.81 -18.36
CA THR A 137 -5.87 -0.42 -19.43
C THR A 137 -5.52 0.91 -20.05
N SER A 138 -4.78 1.75 -19.32
CA SER A 138 -4.64 3.15 -19.65
C SER A 138 -3.19 3.59 -19.49
N ASN A 139 -2.64 4.22 -20.52
CA ASN A 139 -1.37 4.95 -20.43
C ASN A 139 -1.53 6.23 -19.55
N VAL A 140 -2.42 6.24 -18.56
CA VAL A 140 -2.69 7.39 -17.67
C VAL A 140 -1.44 7.79 -16.89
N ARG A 141 -0.51 6.85 -16.69
CA ARG A 141 0.85 7.16 -16.22
C ARG A 141 1.68 7.75 -17.36
N THR A 142 1.53 9.05 -17.60
CA THR A 142 2.50 9.87 -18.35
C THR A 142 3.71 10.18 -17.48
N TYR A 143 4.40 9.17 -16.93
CA TYR A 143 5.69 9.43 -16.30
C TYR A 143 6.65 9.86 -17.41
N SER A 144 7.03 11.14 -17.41
CA SER A 144 8.43 11.40 -17.73
C SER A 144 9.23 10.69 -16.63
N PHE A 145 9.78 9.51 -16.94
CA PHE A 145 10.55 8.58 -16.08
C PHE A 145 11.75 9.19 -15.33
N LYS A 146 11.85 10.51 -15.22
CA LYS A 146 13.05 11.24 -14.84
C LYS A 146 13.20 11.46 -13.33
N VAL A 147 12.14 11.26 -12.52
CA VAL A 147 12.21 11.53 -11.08
C VAL A 147 11.92 10.25 -10.29
N LYS A 148 12.98 9.68 -9.72
CA LYS A 148 12.95 8.62 -8.72
C LYS A 148 13.43 9.19 -7.40
N ILE A 149 12.78 8.82 -6.30
CA ILE A 149 13.24 9.23 -4.98
C ILE A 149 14.61 8.60 -4.72
N ASN A 150 15.60 9.44 -4.40
CA ASN A 150 16.80 8.95 -3.75
C ASN A 150 16.47 8.68 -2.28
N HIS A 151 16.43 7.40 -1.91
CA HIS A 151 16.06 7.01 -0.56
C HIS A 151 17.15 7.33 0.48
N ASN A 152 18.44 7.47 0.12
CA ASN A 152 19.54 7.56 1.09
C ASN A 152 19.45 6.50 2.21
N GLY A 153 19.02 5.28 1.86
CA GLY A 153 18.77 4.18 2.82
C GLY A 153 17.42 4.23 3.55
N LYS A 154 16.63 5.29 3.40
CA LYS A 154 15.29 5.47 3.99
C LYS A 154 14.21 4.85 3.10
N SER A 155 14.22 3.52 3.01
CA SER A 155 13.31 2.74 2.19
C SER A 155 12.96 1.44 2.91
N LEU A 156 11.69 1.04 2.86
CA LEU A 156 11.24 -0.24 3.38
C LEU A 156 10.53 -1.02 2.28
N GLN A 157 10.98 -2.26 2.04
CA GLN A 157 10.44 -3.17 1.03
C GLN A 157 10.16 -4.54 1.68
N PRO A 158 8.95 -4.78 2.21
CA PRO A 158 8.63 -6.03 2.87
C PRO A 158 8.61 -7.25 1.92
N PRO A 159 9.24 -8.38 2.31
CA PRO A 159 8.62 -9.69 2.23
C PRO A 159 7.45 -10.07 1.37
N PRO A 160 7.51 -10.65 0.15
CA PRO A 160 6.50 -11.64 -0.20
C PRO A 160 6.52 -12.76 0.86
N ILE A 161 5.43 -12.93 1.59
CA ILE A 161 5.28 -13.95 2.65
C ILE A 161 4.18 -14.96 2.31
N ASP A 162 4.33 -16.16 2.88
CA ASP A 162 3.42 -17.30 2.70
C ASP A 162 2.48 -17.51 3.92
N TYR A 163 2.37 -16.52 4.80
CA TYR A 163 1.45 -16.53 5.95
C TYR A 163 0.68 -15.21 6.07
N LEU A 164 -0.44 -15.24 6.81
CA LEU A 164 -1.16 -14.03 7.22
C LEU A 164 -0.57 -13.55 8.55
N PRO A 165 -0.10 -12.29 8.63
CA PRO A 165 0.63 -11.79 9.78
C PRO A 165 -0.23 -11.60 11.03
#